data_AF-A0A0K3BGZ9-F1
#
_entry.id   AF-A0A0K3BGZ9-F1
#
_cell.length_a   1.000
_cell.length_b   1.000
_cell.length_c   1.000
_cell.angle_alpha   90.00
_cell.angle_beta   90.00
_cell.angle_gamma   90.00
#
_symmetry.space_group_name_H-M   'P 1'
#
loop_
_entity.id
_entity.type
_entity.pdbx_description
1 polymer ?
#
loop_
_entity_poly.entity_id
_entity_poly.type
_entity_poly.pdbx_seq_one_letter_code
_entity_poly.pdbx_strand_id
1 'polypeptide(L)'
;MTGVFAAGVAVVLAGCSSVDEGKMVAWADQLCGVSIEVRDALAKVPNLDQSDPVAYKTGLVEYAGARVSALDKAVRDMDGLKSGPHPDSAKLAAAESEVYAKARTSAQRAKSLAEAVDTTGEKFTADITAAATELDTIKKTAAEAKDTKVGGDLADARNKAANCKKLDGK
;
A
#
# COMPACT_ATOMS: atom_id res chain seq x y z
N MET A 1 61.32 -41.10 -17.67
CA MET A 1 60.02 -40.94 -18.37
C MET A 1 59.04 -40.34 -17.38
N THR A 2 58.69 -39.09 -17.64
CA THR A 2 57.79 -38.21 -16.88
C THR A 2 56.34 -38.70 -16.99
N GLY A 3 55.72 -39.01 -15.85
CA GLY A 3 54.28 -39.30 -15.73
C GLY A 3 53.58 -38.12 -15.05
N VAL A 4 52.70 -37.46 -15.79
CA VAL A 4 52.03 -36.20 -15.46
C VAL A 4 50.93 -36.42 -14.41
N PHE A 5 50.93 -35.61 -13.36
CA PHE A 5 49.84 -35.49 -12.40
C PHE A 5 48.63 -34.81 -13.05
N ALA A 6 47.52 -35.54 -13.16
CA ALA A 6 46.23 -34.96 -13.57
C ALA A 6 45.60 -34.22 -12.38
N ALA A 7 45.87 -32.93 -12.27
CA ALA A 7 45.13 -32.03 -11.39
C ALA A 7 43.76 -31.73 -12.03
N GLY A 8 42.72 -32.39 -11.53
CA GLY A 8 41.33 -32.06 -11.86
C GLY A 8 40.96 -30.71 -11.25
N VAL A 9 40.99 -29.65 -12.06
CA VAL A 9 40.46 -28.35 -11.69
C VAL A 9 38.93 -28.45 -11.69
N ALA A 10 38.34 -28.57 -10.51
CA ALA A 10 36.93 -28.34 -10.30
C ALA A 10 36.65 -26.84 -10.48
N VAL A 11 36.14 -26.46 -11.65
CA VAL A 11 35.54 -25.14 -11.86
C VAL A 11 34.22 -25.12 -11.10
N VAL A 12 34.27 -24.71 -9.84
CA VAL A 12 33.08 -24.29 -9.10
C VAL A 12 32.64 -22.98 -9.74
N LEU A 13 31.67 -23.04 -10.66
CA LEU A 13 30.91 -21.87 -11.04
C LEU A 13 30.18 -21.40 -9.78
N ALA A 14 30.82 -20.50 -9.04
CA ALA A 14 30.16 -19.64 -8.07
C ALA A 14 29.16 -18.79 -8.87
N GLY A 15 27.99 -19.37 -9.14
CA GLY A 15 26.80 -18.64 -9.53
C GLY A 15 26.39 -17.81 -8.32
N CYS A 16 27.07 -16.68 -8.11
CA CYS A 16 26.54 -15.61 -7.30
C CYS A 16 25.14 -15.35 -7.82
N SER A 17 24.14 -15.67 -7.01
CA SER A 17 22.75 -15.31 -7.24
C SER A 17 22.65 -13.79 -7.13
N SER A 18 23.19 -13.09 -8.14
CA SER A 18 22.86 -11.70 -8.39
C SER A 18 21.37 -11.73 -8.64
N VAL A 19 20.62 -11.24 -7.67
CA VAL A 19 19.20 -11.02 -7.84
C VAL A 19 19.05 -10.23 -9.14
N ASP A 20 18.30 -10.79 -10.09
CA ASP A 20 18.12 -10.19 -11.41
C ASP A 20 17.61 -8.75 -11.23
N GLU A 21 18.48 -7.79 -11.52
CA GLU A 21 18.22 -6.37 -11.33
C GLU A 21 16.94 -5.94 -12.05
N GLY A 22 16.68 -6.49 -13.24
CA GLY A 22 15.45 -6.23 -13.99
C GLY A 22 14.21 -6.68 -13.23
N LYS A 23 14.27 -7.85 -12.59
CA LYS A 23 13.18 -8.33 -11.72
C LYS A 23 13.01 -7.48 -10.48
N MET A 24 14.11 -7.01 -9.88
CA MET A 24 14.07 -6.10 -8.73
C MET A 24 13.38 -4.77 -9.07
N VAL A 25 13.74 -4.18 -10.21
CA VAL A 25 13.13 -2.94 -10.70
C VAL A 25 11.64 -3.15 -10.99
N ALA A 26 11.28 -4.22 -11.68
CA ALA A 26 9.87 -4.53 -11.98
C ALA A 26 9.04 -4.75 -10.70
N TRP A 27 9.58 -5.49 -9.73
CA TRP A 27 8.91 -5.70 -8.44
C TRP A 27 8.73 -4.39 -7.66
N ALA A 28 9.78 -3.56 -7.59
CA ALA A 28 9.71 -2.25 -6.95
C ALA A 28 8.68 -1.34 -7.64
N ASP A 29 8.60 -1.39 -8.98
CA ASP A 29 7.62 -0.66 -9.76
C ASP A 29 6.18 -1.07 -9.42
N GLN A 30 5.92 -2.37 -9.29
CA GLN A 30 4.61 -2.88 -8.86
C GLN A 30 4.26 -2.43 -7.44
N LEU A 31 5.19 -2.52 -6.50
CA LEU A 31 4.97 -2.11 -5.11
C LEU A 31 4.60 -0.62 -5.01
N CYS A 32 5.35 0.24 -5.71
CA CYS A 32 5.04 1.67 -5.77
C CYS A 32 3.76 1.95 -6.57
N GLY A 33 3.43 1.12 -7.57
CA GLY A 33 2.20 1.21 -8.35
C GLY A 33 0.95 1.03 -7.49
N VAL A 34 0.92 -0.01 -6.64
CA VAL A 34 -0.16 -0.21 -5.66
C VAL A 34 -0.29 0.99 -4.72
N SER A 35 0.83 1.55 -4.27
CA SER A 35 0.85 2.72 -3.38
C SER A 35 0.27 3.97 -4.05
N ILE A 36 0.53 4.17 -5.35
CA ILE A 36 -0.07 5.24 -6.16
C ILE A 36 -1.59 5.05 -6.27
N GLU A 37 -2.06 3.84 -6.58
CA GLU A 37 -3.49 3.56 -6.68
C GLU A 37 -4.22 3.89 -5.36
N VAL A 38 -3.63 3.50 -4.22
CA VAL A 38 -4.17 3.87 -2.90
C VAL A 38 -4.17 5.38 -2.72
N ARG A 39 -3.03 6.06 -2.96
CA ARG A 39 -2.93 7.53 -2.83
C ARG A 39 -4.01 8.23 -3.65
N ASP A 40 -4.17 7.85 -4.91
CA ASP A 40 -5.10 8.48 -5.84
C ASP A 40 -6.56 8.20 -5.41
N ALA A 41 -6.87 6.99 -4.92
CA ALA A 41 -8.18 6.66 -4.36
C ALA A 41 -8.49 7.46 -3.08
N LEU A 42 -7.52 7.61 -2.18
CA LEU A 42 -7.67 8.35 -0.93
C LEU A 42 -7.77 9.86 -1.15
N ALA A 43 -7.10 10.40 -2.17
CA ALA A 43 -7.13 11.82 -2.53
C ALA A 43 -8.45 12.25 -3.19
N LYS A 44 -9.21 11.32 -3.78
CA LYS A 44 -10.49 11.62 -4.42
C LYS A 44 -11.58 11.89 -3.38
N VAL A 45 -11.78 13.16 -3.04
CA VAL A 45 -12.87 13.64 -2.17
C VAL A 45 -14.09 14.03 -3.03
N PRO A 46 -15.28 13.44 -2.82
CA PRO A 46 -16.49 13.82 -3.53
C PRO A 46 -17.01 15.14 -2.99
N ASN A 47 -17.84 15.82 -3.78
CA ASN A 47 -18.65 16.91 -3.28
C ASN A 47 -19.80 16.32 -2.45
N LEU A 48 -19.81 16.57 -1.13
CA LEU A 48 -20.87 16.12 -0.24
C LEU A 48 -21.90 17.24 -0.07
N ASP A 49 -23.16 16.95 -0.38
CA ASP A 49 -24.26 17.92 -0.25
C ASP A 49 -24.63 18.11 1.22
N GLN A 50 -24.13 19.16 1.85
CA GLN A 50 -24.41 19.50 3.25
C GLN A 50 -25.80 20.13 3.46
N SER A 51 -26.52 20.48 2.39
CA SER A 51 -27.85 21.09 2.49
C SER A 51 -28.96 20.04 2.67
N ASP A 52 -28.69 18.78 2.32
CA ASP A 52 -29.59 17.64 2.50
C ASP A 52 -28.92 16.56 3.39
N PRO A 53 -29.39 16.36 4.64
CA PRO A 53 -28.85 15.35 5.54
C PRO A 53 -28.84 13.92 5.00
N VAL A 54 -29.83 13.55 4.17
CA VAL A 54 -29.93 12.21 3.57
C VAL A 54 -28.90 12.05 2.46
N ALA A 55 -28.78 13.06 1.59
CA ALA A 55 -27.76 13.08 0.54
C ALA A 55 -26.35 13.10 1.15
N TYR A 56 -26.12 13.89 2.20
CA TYR A 56 -24.85 13.94 2.91
C TYR A 56 -24.46 12.57 3.49
N LYS A 57 -25.38 11.91 4.22
CA LYS A 57 -25.17 10.57 4.78
C LYS A 57 -24.81 9.58 3.66
N THR A 58 -25.59 9.57 2.59
CA THR A 58 -25.40 8.64 1.46
C THR A 58 -24.03 8.85 0.83
N GLY A 59 -23.66 10.10 0.53
CA GLY A 59 -22.35 10.43 -0.02
C GLY A 59 -21.20 10.02 0.90
N LEU A 60 -21.35 10.16 2.22
CA LEU A 60 -20.33 9.72 3.18
C LEU A 60 -20.17 8.19 3.23
N VAL A 61 -21.28 7.44 3.18
CA VAL A 61 -21.26 5.97 3.12
C VAL A 61 -20.56 5.49 1.85
N GLU A 62 -20.90 6.06 0.69
CA GLU A 62 -20.26 5.74 -0.58
C GLU A 62 -18.78 6.11 -0.57
N TYR A 63 -18.46 7.28 -0.03
CA TYR A 63 -17.10 7.78 0.10
C TYR A 63 -16.21 6.84 0.91
N ALA A 64 -16.68 6.41 2.08
CA ALA A 64 -16.01 5.45 2.94
C ALA A 64 -15.95 4.05 2.28
N GLY A 65 -17.04 3.62 1.62
CA GLY A 65 -17.09 2.35 0.89
C GLY A 65 -16.04 2.24 -0.21
N ALA A 66 -15.87 3.29 -1.02
CA ALA A 66 -14.84 3.34 -2.06
C ALA A 66 -13.42 3.17 -1.49
N ARG A 67 -13.17 3.72 -0.29
CA ARG A 67 -11.89 3.56 0.43
C ARG A 67 -11.68 2.14 0.93
N VAL A 68 -12.72 1.51 1.49
CA VAL A 68 -12.67 0.09 1.87
C VAL A 68 -12.27 -0.76 0.65
N SER A 69 -12.93 -0.57 -0.49
CA SER A 69 -12.63 -1.35 -1.71
C SER A 69 -11.21 -1.14 -2.23
N ALA A 70 -10.72 0.10 -2.26
CA ALA A 70 -9.36 0.40 -2.70
C ALA A 70 -8.30 -0.21 -1.77
N LEU A 71 -8.49 -0.09 -0.46
CA LEU A 71 -7.56 -0.62 0.54
C LEU A 71 -7.60 -2.16 0.58
N ASP A 72 -8.76 -2.77 0.38
CA ASP A 72 -8.87 -4.22 0.23
C ASP A 72 -8.13 -4.74 -1.01
N LYS A 73 -8.21 -4.01 -2.13
CA LYS A 73 -7.42 -4.34 -3.32
C LYS A 73 -5.93 -4.25 -3.02
N ALA A 74 -5.48 -3.15 -2.40
CA ALA A 74 -4.07 -2.94 -2.06
C ALA A 74 -3.51 -4.04 -1.12
N VAL A 75 -4.27 -4.47 -0.12
CA VAL A 75 -3.88 -5.58 0.76
C VAL A 75 -3.65 -6.86 -0.04
N ARG A 76 -4.55 -7.20 -0.98
CA ARG A 76 -4.42 -8.39 -1.85
C ARG A 76 -3.24 -8.27 -2.80
N ASP A 77 -3.07 -7.12 -3.43
CA ASP A 77 -1.98 -6.89 -4.38
C ASP A 77 -0.62 -6.98 -3.67
N MET A 78 -0.51 -6.40 -2.47
CA MET A 78 0.70 -6.52 -1.64
C MET A 78 0.97 -7.97 -1.21
N ASP A 79 -0.06 -8.76 -0.90
CA ASP A 79 0.12 -10.19 -0.61
C ASP A 79 0.74 -10.94 -1.79
N GLY A 80 0.30 -10.62 -3.02
CA GLY A 80 0.87 -11.15 -4.26
C GLY A 80 2.33 -10.76 -4.50
N LEU A 81 2.80 -9.67 -3.88
CA LEU A 81 4.18 -9.20 -3.99
C LEU A 81 5.14 -9.80 -2.95
N LYS A 82 4.64 -10.61 -2.00
CA LYS A 82 5.51 -11.21 -0.97
C LYS A 82 6.59 -12.14 -1.53
N SER A 83 6.32 -12.80 -2.64
CA SER A 83 7.25 -13.71 -3.34
C SER A 83 8.22 -12.97 -4.27
N GLY A 84 8.55 -11.71 -3.97
CA GLY A 84 9.44 -10.89 -4.78
C GLY A 84 10.89 -11.39 -4.84
N PRO A 85 11.70 -10.82 -5.73
CA PRO A 85 13.06 -11.29 -6.01
C PRO A 85 14.08 -10.97 -4.91
N HIS A 86 13.80 -10.05 -3.99
CA HIS A 86 14.66 -9.71 -2.85
C HIS A 86 14.38 -10.59 -1.62
N PRO A 87 15.38 -10.94 -0.80
CA PRO A 87 15.15 -11.61 0.49
C PRO A 87 14.17 -10.88 1.42
N ASP A 88 14.14 -9.55 1.38
CA ASP A 88 13.21 -8.72 2.16
C ASP A 88 11.86 -8.44 1.48
N SER A 89 11.58 -8.98 0.29
CA SER A 89 10.34 -8.68 -0.45
C SER A 89 9.10 -8.97 0.39
N ALA A 90 9.06 -10.15 1.02
CA ALA A 90 7.96 -10.58 1.87
C ALA A 90 7.76 -9.63 3.07
N LYS A 91 8.85 -9.23 3.72
CA LYS A 91 8.83 -8.34 4.88
C LYS A 91 8.27 -6.97 4.51
N LEU A 92 8.70 -6.42 3.37
CA LEU A 92 8.30 -5.09 2.93
C LEU A 92 6.86 -5.05 2.43
N ALA A 93 6.48 -6.01 1.59
CA ALA A 93 5.11 -6.15 1.14
C ALA A 93 4.15 -6.40 2.32
N ALA A 94 4.57 -7.16 3.33
CA ALA A 94 3.79 -7.35 4.56
C ALA A 94 3.65 -6.07 5.38
N ALA A 95 4.73 -5.31 5.58
CA ALA A 95 4.69 -4.05 6.32
C ALA A 95 3.72 -3.04 5.65
N GLU A 96 3.80 -2.89 4.33
CA GLU A 96 2.91 -2.01 3.58
C GLU A 96 1.46 -2.53 3.59
N SER A 97 1.26 -3.85 3.45
CA SER A 97 -0.06 -4.48 3.58
C SER A 97 -0.70 -4.24 4.96
N GLU A 98 0.08 -4.25 6.03
CA GLU A 98 -0.40 -3.96 7.39
C GLU A 98 -0.90 -2.52 7.52
N VAL A 99 -0.20 -1.56 6.92
CA VAL A 99 -0.63 -0.15 6.85
C VAL A 99 -1.96 -0.03 6.14
N TYR A 100 -2.11 -0.68 4.98
CA TYR A 100 -3.38 -0.67 4.24
C TYR A 100 -4.50 -1.38 5.00
N ALA A 101 -4.21 -2.45 5.73
CA ALA A 101 -5.20 -3.15 6.56
C ALA A 101 -5.68 -2.30 7.75
N LYS A 102 -4.78 -1.54 8.39
CA LYS A 102 -5.14 -0.57 9.44
C LYS A 102 -6.02 0.54 8.88
N ALA A 103 -5.61 1.15 7.76
CA ALA A 103 -6.40 2.15 7.06
C ALA A 103 -7.79 1.62 6.65
N ARG A 104 -7.86 0.37 6.16
CA ARG A 104 -9.13 -0.28 5.79
C ARG A 104 -10.06 -0.38 6.97
N THR A 105 -9.53 -0.73 8.14
CA THR A 105 -10.32 -0.86 9.38
C THR A 105 -10.96 0.48 9.75
N SER A 106 -10.22 1.58 9.66
CA SER A 106 -10.79 2.93 9.87
C SER A 106 -11.84 3.29 8.82
N ALA A 107 -11.61 2.98 7.54
CA ALA A 107 -12.61 3.19 6.49
C ALA A 107 -13.90 2.38 6.73
N GLN A 108 -13.79 1.13 7.19
CA GLN A 108 -14.92 0.29 7.55
C GLN A 108 -15.70 0.88 8.73
N ARG A 109 -15.00 1.34 9.77
CA ARG A 109 -15.64 2.02 10.92
C ARG A 109 -16.36 3.29 10.51
N ALA A 110 -15.72 4.13 9.70
CA ALA A 110 -16.35 5.33 9.16
C ALA A 110 -17.64 5.00 8.39
N LYS A 111 -17.60 3.98 7.53
CA LYS A 111 -18.76 3.52 6.79
C LYS A 111 -19.89 3.08 7.72
N SER A 112 -19.60 2.22 8.69
CA SER A 112 -20.60 1.72 9.64
C SER A 112 -21.19 2.83 10.51
N LEU A 113 -20.37 3.80 10.96
CA LEU A 113 -20.86 4.97 11.68
C LEU A 113 -21.78 5.82 10.81
N ALA A 114 -21.39 6.10 9.56
CA ALA A 114 -22.20 6.85 8.62
C ALA A 114 -23.54 6.14 8.32
N GLU A 115 -23.52 4.82 8.13
CA GLU A 115 -24.74 4.00 7.93
C GLU A 115 -25.71 4.09 9.11
N ALA A 116 -25.18 4.19 10.34
CA ALA A 116 -25.97 4.26 11.57
C ALA A 116 -26.57 5.65 11.87
N VAL A 117 -26.16 6.71 11.19
CA VAL A 117 -26.64 8.09 11.42
C VAL A 117 -28.16 8.19 11.23
N ASP A 118 -28.85 8.79 12.21
CA ASP A 118 -30.23 9.27 12.03
C ASP A 118 -30.21 10.68 11.43
N THR A 119 -30.74 10.83 10.22
CA THR A 119 -30.76 12.09 9.46
C THR A 119 -31.77 13.10 9.97
N THR A 120 -32.65 12.70 10.91
CA THR A 120 -33.66 13.55 11.54
C THR A 120 -33.35 13.82 13.02
N GLY A 121 -32.36 13.13 13.58
CA GLY A 121 -32.02 13.19 14.99
C GLY A 121 -31.17 14.41 15.36
N GLU A 122 -31.32 14.88 16.60
CA GLU A 122 -30.52 15.98 17.17
C GLU A 122 -29.01 15.70 17.18
N LYS A 123 -28.62 14.42 17.05
CA LYS A 123 -27.23 13.96 17.03
C LYS A 123 -26.59 13.91 15.64
N PHE A 124 -27.33 14.22 14.57
CA PHE A 124 -26.85 14.11 13.18
C PHE A 124 -25.44 14.66 12.99
N THR A 125 -25.19 15.91 13.39
CA THR A 125 -23.89 16.57 13.24
C THR A 125 -22.78 15.85 14.00
N ALA A 126 -23.05 15.37 15.21
CA ALA A 126 -22.07 14.67 16.03
C ALA A 126 -21.73 13.30 15.43
N ASP A 127 -22.74 12.54 15.00
CA ASP A 127 -22.56 11.19 14.46
C ASP A 127 -21.82 11.22 13.11
N ILE A 128 -22.17 12.18 12.24
CA ILE A 128 -21.42 12.42 11.00
C ILE A 128 -19.97 12.83 11.26
N THR A 129 -19.73 13.66 12.28
CA THR A 129 -18.37 14.08 12.65
C THR A 129 -17.54 12.89 13.13
N ALA A 130 -18.15 11.94 13.86
CA ALA A 130 -17.48 10.71 14.27
C ALA A 130 -17.06 9.87 13.06
N ALA A 131 -17.94 9.70 12.06
CA ALA A 131 -17.61 9.01 10.82
C ALA A 131 -16.48 9.71 10.05
N ALA A 132 -16.51 11.04 9.95
CA ALA A 132 -15.45 11.83 9.31
C ALA A 132 -14.10 11.71 10.04
N THR A 133 -14.11 11.65 11.37
CA THR A 133 -12.90 11.50 12.20
C THR A 133 -12.20 10.16 11.95
N GLU A 134 -12.95 9.08 11.73
CA GLU A 134 -12.38 7.79 11.35
C GLU A 134 -11.72 7.86 9.94
N LEU A 135 -12.31 8.60 9.00
CA LEU A 135 -11.68 8.83 7.69
C LEU A 135 -10.38 9.64 7.79
N ASP A 136 -10.32 10.62 8.70
CA ASP A 136 -9.08 11.36 8.96
C ASP A 136 -8.00 10.51 9.64
N THR A 137 -8.38 9.46 10.36
CA THR A 137 -7.43 8.50 10.95
C THR A 137 -6.63 7.76 9.88
N ILE A 138 -7.19 7.56 8.67
CA ILE A 138 -6.47 6.98 7.54
C ILE A 138 -5.20 7.79 7.21
N LYS A 139 -5.28 9.12 7.25
CA LYS A 139 -4.13 10.00 6.97
C LYS A 139 -3.02 9.83 8.01
N LYS A 140 -3.38 9.60 9.27
CA LYS A 140 -2.43 9.35 10.37
C LYS A 140 -1.72 8.02 10.18
N THR A 141 -2.45 6.95 9.89
CA THR A 141 -1.90 5.63 9.59
C THR A 141 -0.88 5.69 8.43
N ALA A 142 -1.17 6.46 7.38
CA ALA A 142 -0.26 6.64 6.26
C ALA A 142 1.03 7.42 6.64
N ALA A 143 0.96 8.32 7.62
CA ALA A 143 2.14 9.05 8.11
C ALA A 143 3.07 8.15 8.93
N GLU A 144 2.51 7.27 9.77
CA GLU A 144 3.26 6.31 10.60
C GLU A 144 3.99 5.24 9.78
N ALA A 145 3.54 4.97 8.55
CA ALA A 145 4.15 3.99 7.65
C ALA A 145 5.51 4.41 7.08
N LYS A 146 5.80 5.72 7.02
CA LYS A 146 6.96 6.29 6.32
C LYS A 146 8.32 5.91 6.94
N ASP A 147 8.33 5.36 8.14
CA ASP A 147 9.56 5.03 8.88
C ASP A 147 10.11 3.62 8.59
N THR A 148 9.48 2.85 7.69
CA THR A 148 9.96 1.53 7.31
C THR A 148 11.16 1.64 6.36
N LYS A 149 12.38 1.52 6.89
CA LYS A 149 13.63 1.62 6.11
C LYS A 149 13.80 0.42 5.16
N VAL A 150 14.17 0.71 3.91
CA VAL A 150 14.62 -0.28 2.90
C VAL A 150 16.15 -0.36 2.85
N GLY A 151 16.68 -1.57 2.73
CA GLY A 151 18.12 -1.83 2.54
C GLY A 151 18.61 -1.45 1.12
N GLY A 152 19.94 -1.37 0.96
CA GLY A 152 20.65 -0.75 -0.18
C GLY A 152 20.15 -1.15 -1.57
N ASP A 153 20.22 -2.42 -1.93
CA ASP A 153 19.94 -2.92 -3.30
C ASP A 153 18.50 -2.63 -3.75
N LEU A 154 17.59 -2.51 -2.78
CA LEU A 154 16.21 -2.12 -3.07
C LEU A 154 16.05 -0.61 -3.29
N ALA A 155 16.90 0.22 -2.66
CA ALA A 155 16.91 1.66 -2.92
C ALA A 155 17.26 1.94 -4.40
N ASP A 156 18.24 1.23 -4.95
CA ASP A 156 18.62 1.35 -6.37
C ASP A 156 17.51 0.91 -7.32
N ALA A 157 16.86 -0.22 -7.02
CA ALA A 157 15.72 -0.69 -7.80
C ALA A 157 14.55 0.30 -7.76
N ARG A 158 14.23 0.85 -6.59
CA ARG A 158 13.22 1.92 -6.43
C ARG A 158 13.59 3.18 -7.21
N ASN A 159 14.86 3.59 -7.21
CA ASN A 159 15.33 4.74 -7.97
C ASN A 159 15.23 4.56 -9.49
N LYS A 160 15.15 3.31 -9.99
CA LYS A 160 14.98 3.00 -11.41
C LYS A 160 13.51 2.81 -11.79
N ALA A 161 12.69 2.31 -10.88
CA ALA A 161 11.25 2.07 -11.07
C ALA A 161 10.47 3.37 -11.34
N ALA A 162 9.65 3.38 -12.40
CA ALA A 162 8.94 4.57 -12.86
C ALA A 162 7.83 4.99 -11.87
N ASN A 163 7.07 4.02 -11.35
CA ASN A 163 6.05 4.27 -10.35
C ASN A 163 6.64 4.77 -9.03
N CYS A 164 7.83 4.31 -8.62
CA CYS A 164 8.47 4.84 -7.43
C CYS A 164 8.90 6.31 -7.60
N LYS A 165 9.42 6.70 -8.77
CA LYS A 165 9.70 8.11 -9.08
C LYS A 165 8.45 8.98 -9.01
N LYS A 166 7.37 8.52 -9.66
CA LYS A 166 6.06 9.20 -9.62
C LYS A 166 5.49 9.32 -8.21
N LEU A 167 5.70 8.32 -7.36
CA LEU A 167 5.28 8.35 -5.95
C LEU A 167 6.09 9.35 -5.13
N ASP A 168 7.40 9.42 -5.38
CA ASP A 168 8.34 10.35 -4.73
C ASP A 168 8.21 11.81 -5.23
N GLY A 169 7.44 12.05 -6.31
CA GLY A 169 7.34 13.36 -6.96
C GLY A 169 8.57 13.76 -7.77
N LYS A 170 9.31 12.77 -8.29
CA LYS A 170 10.52 12.92 -9.11
C LYS A 170 10.25 12.65 -10.59
#